data_AF-A0A9D2UEW2-F1
#
_entry.id   AF-A0A9D2UEW2-F1
#
_cell.length_a   1.000
_cell.length_b   1.000
_cell.length_c   1.000
_cell.angle_alpha   90.00
_cell.angle_beta   90.00
_cell.angle_gamma   90.00
#
_symmetry.space_group_name_H-M   'P 1'
#
loop_
_entity.id
_entity.type
_entity.pdbx_description
1 polymer ?
#
loop_
_entity_poly.entity_id
_entity_poly.type
_entity_poly.pdbx_seq_one_letter_code
_entity_poly.pdbx_strand_id
1 'polypeptide(L)'
;MSSDIYRIVLDTNVLMSKTLRDWIFLTCIETNNLFYQVYLSQGILDEFGYHWRKQHPHHDDAVRQRYMQQIMASVTDIVEGFEVNVPAGYPDEHDAHVHAAVLVSNADALITDDSKLIAFGQSYQGECVLPYDTMSADDFLMQMAHFIHPEALDSVYLKQEAYLERRDSNATVPSMLRKAGALNFARYLQTVVIPRL
;
A
#
# COMPACT_ATOMS: atom_id res chain seq x y z
N MET A 1 -4.14 9.66 -26.55
CA MET A 1 -4.45 8.50 -25.69
C MET A 1 -4.68 9.08 -24.31
N SER A 2 -5.87 8.87 -23.72
CA SER A 2 -6.02 9.17 -22.29
C SER A 2 -5.01 8.28 -21.58
N SER A 3 -3.97 8.85 -20.98
CA SER A 3 -3.06 8.07 -20.14
C SER A 3 -3.79 7.90 -18.82
N ASP A 4 -4.65 6.90 -18.73
CA ASP A 4 -5.34 6.61 -17.48
C ASP A 4 -4.27 6.15 -16.49
N ILE A 5 -3.94 7.04 -15.56
CA ILE A 5 -2.98 6.78 -14.49
C ILE A 5 -3.59 5.71 -13.59
N TYR A 6 -2.82 4.66 -13.28
CA TYR A 6 -3.30 3.53 -12.47
C TYR A 6 -3.64 4.00 -11.05
N ARG A 7 -4.87 3.79 -10.60
CA ARG A 7 -5.34 4.24 -9.29
C ARG A 7 -5.42 3.07 -8.33
N ILE A 8 -4.84 3.23 -7.15
CA ILE A 8 -4.86 2.18 -6.13
C ILE A 8 -5.50 2.70 -4.85
N VAL A 9 -6.19 1.81 -4.14
CA VAL A 9 -6.55 1.98 -2.73
C VAL A 9 -5.70 1.05 -1.89
N LEU A 10 -5.14 1.57 -0.80
CA LEU A 10 -4.43 0.73 0.17
C LEU A 10 -5.35 0.35 1.32
N ASP A 11 -5.35 -0.92 1.67
CA ASP A 11 -5.96 -1.43 2.89
C ASP A 11 -5.18 -0.95 4.13
N THR A 12 -5.87 -0.87 5.26
CA THR A 12 -5.31 -0.60 6.58
C THR A 12 -4.17 -1.57 6.91
N ASN A 13 -4.28 -2.85 6.57
CA ASN A 13 -3.24 -3.84 6.90
C ASN A 13 -1.88 -3.53 6.23
N VAL A 14 -1.89 -3.05 4.98
CA VAL A 14 -0.70 -2.61 4.25
C VAL A 14 -0.20 -1.28 4.84
N LEU A 15 -1.11 -0.34 5.12
CA LEU A 15 -0.75 0.94 5.72
C LEU A 15 -0.09 0.79 7.10
N MET A 16 -0.48 -0.21 7.89
CA MET A 16 0.12 -0.46 9.20
C MET A 16 1.60 -0.87 9.09
N SER A 17 2.00 -1.52 8.00
CA SER A 17 3.40 -1.82 7.72
C SER A 17 4.12 -0.58 7.23
N LYS A 18 4.94 0.04 8.11
CA LYS A 18 5.78 1.18 7.72
C LYS A 18 6.66 0.85 6.50
N THR A 19 7.18 -0.36 6.42
CA THR A 19 8.02 -0.78 5.30
C THR A 19 7.24 -0.76 3.99
N LEU A 20 6.09 -1.42 3.90
CA LEU A 20 5.30 -1.45 2.66
C LEU A 20 4.80 -0.06 2.29
N ARG A 21 4.22 0.65 3.26
CA ARG A 21 3.68 2.00 3.07
C ARG A 21 4.73 2.98 2.56
N ASP A 22 5.93 2.99 3.17
CA ASP A 22 6.99 3.89 2.73
C ASP A 22 7.47 3.54 1.32
N TRP A 23 7.60 2.25 0.97
CA TRP A 23 7.97 1.85 -0.39
C TRP A 23 6.93 2.33 -1.40
N ILE A 24 5.65 2.05 -1.16
CA ILE A 24 4.55 2.46 -2.05
C ILE A 24 4.47 3.99 -2.18
N PHE A 25 4.59 4.75 -1.09
CA PHE A 25 4.52 6.21 -1.20
C PHE A 25 5.76 6.81 -1.84
N LEU A 26 6.96 6.35 -1.48
CA LEU A 26 8.17 6.92 -2.03
C LEU A 26 8.32 6.62 -3.53
N THR A 27 7.97 5.42 -4.01
CA THR A 27 8.00 5.14 -5.46
C THR A 27 6.97 5.97 -6.22
N CYS A 28 5.81 6.24 -5.63
CA CYS A 28 4.80 7.14 -6.20
C CYS A 28 5.37 8.56 -6.34
N ILE A 29 5.97 9.07 -5.25
CA ILE A 29 6.56 10.41 -5.20
C ILE A 29 7.76 10.56 -6.14
N GLU A 30 8.69 9.61 -6.14
CA GLU A 30 9.87 9.64 -7.03
C GLU A 30 9.49 9.66 -8.51
N THR A 31 8.34 9.09 -8.84
CA THR A 31 7.82 9.06 -10.22
C THR A 31 6.83 10.18 -10.52
N ASN A 32 6.72 11.19 -9.65
CA ASN A 32 5.79 12.31 -9.77
C ASN A 32 4.32 11.88 -9.96
N ASN A 33 3.92 10.75 -9.38
CA ASN A 33 2.57 10.17 -9.49
C ASN A 33 2.14 9.88 -10.94
N LEU A 34 3.10 9.62 -11.84
CA LEU A 34 2.82 9.40 -13.27
C LEU A 34 2.51 7.94 -13.62
N PHE A 35 2.97 6.98 -12.81
CA PHE A 35 2.69 5.55 -13.03
C PHE A 35 1.45 5.08 -12.27
N TYR A 36 1.27 5.59 -11.04
CA TYR A 36 0.08 5.34 -10.26
C TYR A 36 -0.21 6.48 -9.30
N GLN A 37 -1.43 6.49 -8.77
CA GLN A 37 -1.94 7.42 -7.77
C GLN A 37 -2.56 6.64 -6.62
N VAL A 38 -2.37 7.13 -5.39
CA VAL A 38 -2.84 6.45 -4.19
C VAL A 38 -4.04 7.17 -3.60
N TYR A 39 -5.12 6.43 -3.40
CA TYR A 39 -6.35 6.89 -2.80
C TYR A 39 -6.57 6.17 -1.47
N LEU A 40 -7.19 6.85 -0.51
CA LEU A 40 -7.67 6.26 0.74
C LEU A 40 -9.08 6.76 1.03
N SER A 41 -9.79 6.10 1.94
CA SER A 41 -11.00 6.67 2.52
C SER A 41 -10.78 7.12 3.96
N GLN A 42 -11.65 8.00 4.46
CA GLN A 42 -11.65 8.35 5.88
C GLN A 42 -11.83 7.11 6.77
N GLY A 43 -12.65 6.13 6.36
CA GLY A 43 -12.83 4.88 7.10
C GLY A 43 -11.53 4.07 7.26
N ILE A 44 -10.71 3.99 6.21
CA ILE A 44 -9.38 3.34 6.26
C ILE A 44 -8.44 4.11 7.19
N LEU A 45 -8.48 5.45 7.18
CA LEU A 45 -7.67 6.27 8.08
C LEU A 45 -8.10 6.14 9.54
N ASP A 46 -9.40 6.03 9.80
CA ASP A 46 -9.96 5.82 11.14
C ASP A 46 -9.54 4.45 11.68
N GLU A 47 -9.62 3.42 10.84
CA GLU A 47 -9.20 2.06 11.16
C GLU A 47 -7.68 1.97 11.43
N PHE A 48 -6.86 2.64 10.61
CA PHE A 48 -5.43 2.81 10.87
C PHE A 48 -5.20 3.47 12.24
N GLY A 49 -5.91 4.56 12.53
CA GLY A 49 -5.81 5.28 13.81
C GLY A 49 -6.16 4.39 15.01
N TYR A 50 -7.22 3.59 14.88
CA TYR A 50 -7.65 2.62 15.88
C TYR A 50 -6.59 1.54 16.13
N HIS A 51 -6.09 0.89 15.08
CA HIS A 51 -5.08 -0.16 15.22
C HIS A 51 -3.75 0.38 15.75
N TRP A 52 -3.34 1.56 15.30
CA TRP A 52 -2.14 2.22 15.81
C TRP A 52 -2.24 2.46 17.31
N ARG A 53 -3.39 2.98 17.79
CA ARG A 53 -3.65 3.23 19.22
C ARG A 53 -3.63 1.93 20.03
N LYS A 54 -4.21 0.86 19.48
CA LYS A 54 -4.22 -0.47 20.10
C LYS A 54 -2.81 -1.04 20.26
N GLN A 55 -1.92 -0.82 19.28
CA GLN A 55 -0.52 -1.28 19.33
C GLN A 55 0.38 -0.38 20.20
N HIS A 56 0.04 0.90 20.35
CA HIS A 56 0.85 1.89 21.07
C HIS A 56 0.03 2.63 22.15
N PRO A 57 -0.52 1.92 23.16
CA PRO A 57 -1.47 2.49 24.12
C PRO A 57 -0.88 3.62 24.97
N HIS A 58 0.44 3.62 25.18
CA HIS A 58 1.14 4.58 26.04
C HIS A 58 1.85 5.70 25.26
N HIS A 59 1.78 5.70 23.93
CA HIS A 59 2.40 6.77 23.14
C HIS A 59 1.53 8.03 23.13
N ASP A 60 2.18 9.20 23.13
CA ASP A 60 1.53 10.49 22.99
C ASP A 60 0.70 10.58 21.70
N ASP A 61 -0.46 11.21 21.79
CA ASP A 61 -1.34 11.39 20.62
C ASP A 61 -0.70 12.20 19.49
N ALA A 62 0.21 13.11 19.83
CA ALA A 62 0.99 13.87 18.84
C ALA A 62 1.77 12.96 17.87
N VAL A 63 2.23 11.79 18.32
CA VAL A 63 2.95 10.83 17.46
C VAL A 63 1.99 10.20 16.45
N ARG A 64 0.79 9.81 16.89
CA ARG A 64 -0.27 9.28 16.01
C ARG A 64 -0.69 10.30 14.97
N GLN A 65 -0.95 11.53 15.41
CA GLN A 65 -1.35 12.64 14.54
C GLN A 65 -0.29 12.93 13.48
N ARG A 66 0.99 12.91 13.86
CA ARG A 66 2.10 13.06 12.92
C ARG A 66 2.08 11.98 11.84
N TYR A 67 1.87 10.71 12.20
CA TYR A 67 1.76 9.64 11.20
C TYR A 67 0.56 9.82 10.27
N MET A 68 -0.61 10.16 10.82
CA MET A 68 -1.80 10.43 10.01
C MET A 68 -1.56 11.58 9.04
N GLN A 69 -1.01 12.70 9.49
CA GLN A 69 -0.68 13.85 8.62
C GLN A 69 0.31 13.48 7.52
N GLN A 70 1.32 12.66 7.83
CA GLN A 70 2.28 12.19 6.82
C GLN A 70 1.61 11.29 5.77
N ILE A 71 0.70 10.41 6.18
CA ILE A 71 -0.07 9.55 5.27
C ILE A 71 -0.95 10.43 4.37
N MET A 72 -1.75 11.32 4.96
CA MET A 72 -2.65 12.20 4.23
C MET A 72 -1.91 13.11 3.25
N ALA A 73 -0.69 13.55 3.58
CA ALA A 73 0.14 14.36 2.69
C ALA A 73 0.82 13.55 1.56
N SER A 74 0.83 12.22 1.64
CA SER A 74 1.48 11.34 0.66
C SER A 74 0.50 10.75 -0.37
N VAL A 75 -0.81 10.83 -0.11
CA VAL A 75 -1.84 10.29 -1.00
C VAL A 75 -2.31 11.33 -2.01
N THR A 76 -2.89 10.87 -3.11
CA THR A 76 -3.48 11.70 -4.15
C THR A 76 -4.79 12.32 -3.69
N ASP A 77 -5.67 11.53 -3.07
CA ASP A 77 -6.94 12.01 -2.53
C ASP A 77 -7.44 11.12 -1.39
N ILE A 78 -8.34 11.69 -0.58
CA ILE A 78 -9.06 10.98 0.49
C ILE A 78 -10.56 11.09 0.19
N VAL A 79 -11.17 9.96 -0.12
CA VAL A 79 -12.60 9.89 -0.45
C VAL A 79 -13.46 9.75 0.80
N GLU A 80 -14.63 10.39 0.77
CA GLU A 80 -15.56 10.47 1.90
C GLU A 80 -17.02 10.41 1.42
N GLY A 81 -17.95 10.19 2.36
CA GLY A 81 -19.39 10.38 2.10
C GLY A 81 -20.03 9.37 1.13
N PHE A 82 -19.51 8.15 1.08
CA PHE A 82 -20.01 7.09 0.20
C PHE A 82 -20.82 6.03 0.96
N GLU A 83 -21.70 5.35 0.23
CA GLU A 83 -22.48 4.24 0.75
C GLU A 83 -21.64 2.95 0.77
N VAL A 84 -21.79 2.16 1.83
CA VAL A 84 -21.14 0.86 1.97
C VAL A 84 -22.15 -0.24 1.65
N ASN A 85 -21.95 -0.92 0.54
CA ASN A 85 -22.72 -2.09 0.13
C ASN A 85 -21.80 -3.31 0.10
N VAL A 86 -22.25 -4.44 0.62
CA VAL A 86 -21.49 -5.69 0.65
C VAL A 86 -21.77 -6.49 -0.63
N PRO A 87 -20.77 -6.77 -1.48
CA PRO A 87 -20.94 -7.63 -2.63
C PRO A 87 -21.40 -9.04 -2.23
N ALA A 88 -22.12 -9.72 -3.12
CA ALA A 88 -22.53 -11.10 -2.88
C ALA A 88 -21.29 -12.00 -2.70
N GLY A 89 -21.22 -12.72 -1.58
CA GLY A 89 -20.13 -13.63 -1.25
C GLY A 89 -18.83 -12.96 -0.79
N TYR A 90 -18.84 -11.64 -0.56
CA TYR A 90 -17.70 -10.93 0.02
C TYR A 90 -17.32 -11.55 1.38
N PRO A 91 -16.03 -11.80 1.65
CA PRO A 91 -15.62 -12.73 2.71
C PRO A 91 -15.75 -12.16 4.13
N ASP A 92 -15.68 -10.84 4.29
CA ASP A 92 -15.82 -10.15 5.57
C ASP A 92 -16.63 -8.85 5.38
N GLU A 93 -17.74 -8.72 6.09
CA GLU A 93 -18.59 -7.53 6.03
C GLU A 93 -17.90 -6.30 6.63
N HIS A 94 -16.92 -6.49 7.52
CA HIS A 94 -16.15 -5.40 8.11
C HIS A 94 -15.17 -4.77 7.12
N ASP A 95 -14.84 -5.44 6.02
CA ASP A 95 -13.97 -4.92 4.95
C ASP A 95 -14.76 -4.28 3.80
N ALA A 96 -16.09 -4.19 3.92
CA ALA A 96 -16.94 -3.65 2.87
C ALA A 96 -16.72 -2.14 2.64
N HIS A 97 -16.25 -1.40 3.66
CA HIS A 97 -15.86 0.00 3.49
C HIS A 97 -14.62 0.15 2.59
N VAL A 98 -13.71 -0.83 2.62
CA VAL A 98 -12.54 -0.86 1.74
C VAL A 98 -13.00 -1.04 0.30
N HIS A 99 -13.89 -2.00 0.03
CA HIS A 99 -14.52 -2.19 -1.29
C HIS A 99 -15.18 -0.90 -1.80
N ALA A 100 -16.01 -0.27 -0.96
CA ALA A 100 -16.70 0.97 -1.32
C ALA A 100 -15.72 2.14 -1.58
N ALA A 101 -14.59 2.19 -0.88
CA ALA A 101 -13.52 3.15 -1.14
C ALA A 101 -12.90 2.96 -2.54
N VAL A 102 -12.71 1.72 -2.98
CA VAL A 102 -12.23 1.43 -4.35
C VAL A 102 -13.22 1.92 -5.39
N LEU A 103 -14.52 1.66 -5.18
CA LEU A 103 -15.57 2.08 -6.12
C LEU A 103 -15.67 3.60 -6.24
N VAL A 104 -15.74 4.32 -5.12
CA VAL A 104 -15.93 5.78 -5.16
C VAL A 104 -14.70 6.52 -5.71
N SER A 105 -13.50 5.96 -5.52
CA SER A 105 -12.25 6.51 -6.08
C SER A 105 -12.04 6.14 -7.55
N ASN A 106 -12.90 5.28 -8.13
CA ASN A 106 -12.68 4.64 -9.43
C ASN A 106 -11.27 4.06 -9.52
N ALA A 107 -10.85 3.37 -8.46
CA ALA A 107 -9.54 2.75 -8.40
C ALA A 107 -9.51 1.43 -9.19
N ASP A 108 -8.37 1.20 -9.85
CA ASP A 108 -8.11 0.02 -10.65
C ASP A 108 -7.75 -1.19 -9.78
N ALA A 109 -7.21 -0.95 -8.58
CA ALA A 109 -6.88 -2.02 -7.65
C ALA A 109 -7.05 -1.68 -6.16
N LEU A 110 -7.38 -2.73 -5.40
CA LEU A 110 -7.18 -2.83 -3.96
C LEU A 110 -5.84 -3.51 -3.67
N ILE A 111 -4.97 -2.84 -2.91
CA ILE A 111 -3.74 -3.43 -2.38
C ILE A 111 -3.98 -3.82 -0.93
N THR A 112 -3.99 -5.13 -0.67
CA THR A 112 -4.25 -5.71 0.66
C THR A 112 -3.41 -6.95 0.85
N ASP A 113 -2.95 -7.20 2.08
CA ASP A 113 -2.33 -8.48 2.45
C ASP A 113 -3.34 -9.42 3.17
N ASP A 114 -4.65 -9.14 3.08
CA ASP A 114 -5.69 -10.04 3.56
C ASP A 114 -5.90 -11.22 2.60
N SER A 115 -5.48 -12.40 3.05
CA SER A 115 -5.56 -13.63 2.25
C SER A 115 -6.98 -14.01 1.79
N LYS A 116 -8.03 -13.65 2.54
CA LYS A 116 -9.42 -13.95 2.15
C LYS A 116 -9.89 -12.99 1.08
N LEU A 117 -9.57 -11.70 1.18
CA LEU A 117 -9.88 -10.72 0.13
C LEU A 117 -9.15 -11.04 -1.16
N ILE A 118 -7.86 -11.38 -1.09
CA ILE A 118 -7.08 -11.83 -2.25
C ILE A 118 -7.72 -13.08 -2.88
N ALA A 119 -8.00 -14.11 -2.08
CA ALA A 119 -8.61 -15.35 -2.57
C ALA A 119 -10.00 -15.11 -3.18
N PHE A 120 -10.78 -14.19 -2.62
CA PHE A 120 -12.07 -13.81 -3.19
C PHE A 120 -11.90 -13.09 -4.53
N GLY A 121 -11.03 -12.09 -4.63
CA GLY A 121 -10.78 -11.35 -5.87
C GLY A 121 -10.23 -12.22 -7.00
N GLN A 122 -9.48 -13.27 -6.67
CA GLN A 122 -8.96 -14.27 -7.63
C GLN A 122 -9.93 -15.43 -7.92
N SER A 123 -11.11 -15.44 -7.28
CA SER A 123 -12.12 -16.46 -7.54
C SER A 123 -13.01 -16.07 -8.72
N TYR A 124 -13.63 -17.05 -9.38
CA TYR A 124 -14.60 -16.80 -10.44
C TYR A 124 -15.73 -15.86 -10.00
N GLN A 125 -16.18 -15.97 -8.75
CA GLN A 125 -17.21 -15.09 -8.21
C GLN A 125 -16.69 -13.66 -8.05
N GLY A 126 -15.48 -13.48 -7.53
CA GLY A 126 -14.82 -12.18 -7.41
C GLY A 126 -14.66 -11.50 -8.76
N GLU A 127 -14.12 -12.20 -9.76
CA GLU A 127 -13.98 -11.72 -11.14
C GLU A 127 -15.32 -11.27 -11.76
N CYS A 128 -16.44 -11.87 -11.34
CA CYS A 128 -17.77 -11.51 -11.83
C CYS A 128 -18.37 -10.27 -11.14
N VAL A 129 -17.95 -9.93 -9.93
CA VAL A 129 -18.60 -8.89 -9.10
C VAL A 129 -17.71 -7.70 -8.74
N LEU A 130 -16.39 -7.88 -8.77
CA LEU A 130 -15.43 -6.81 -8.50
C LEU A 130 -15.01 -6.14 -9.81
N PRO A 131 -15.17 -4.82 -9.96
CA PRO A 131 -14.74 -4.10 -11.15
C PRO A 131 -13.26 -3.68 -11.11
N TYR A 132 -12.48 -4.24 -10.19
CA TYR A 132 -11.09 -3.86 -9.90
C TYR A 132 -10.26 -5.09 -9.49
N ASP A 133 -8.95 -4.98 -9.58
CA ASP A 133 -8.01 -6.04 -9.18
C ASP A 133 -7.79 -6.06 -7.66
N THR A 134 -7.64 -7.24 -7.07
CA THR A 134 -7.19 -7.38 -5.67
C THR A 134 -5.83 -8.06 -5.64
N MET A 135 -4.82 -7.38 -5.09
CA MET A 135 -3.44 -7.88 -5.09
C MET A 135 -2.70 -7.62 -3.77
N SER A 136 -1.72 -8.48 -3.49
CA SER A 136 -0.82 -8.29 -2.34
C SER A 136 0.10 -7.10 -2.54
N ALA A 137 0.64 -6.56 -1.44
CA ALA A 137 1.64 -5.50 -1.53
C ALA A 137 2.92 -5.97 -2.22
N ASP A 138 3.30 -7.25 -2.07
CA ASP A 138 4.46 -7.84 -2.75
C ASP A 138 4.25 -7.87 -4.28
N ASP A 139 3.08 -8.33 -4.72
CA ASP A 139 2.74 -8.40 -6.14
C ASP A 139 2.64 -7.01 -6.75
N PHE A 140 2.03 -6.05 -6.04
CA PHE A 140 1.97 -4.66 -6.48
C PHE A 140 3.36 -4.05 -6.66
N LEU A 141 4.23 -4.17 -5.65
CA LEU A 141 5.60 -3.64 -5.73
C LEU A 141 6.41 -4.30 -6.86
N MET A 142 6.20 -5.60 -7.10
CA MET A 142 6.79 -6.31 -8.24
C MET A 142 6.26 -5.81 -9.58
N GLN A 143 4.95 -5.58 -9.72
CA GLN A 143 4.39 -4.97 -10.92
C GLN A 143 4.99 -3.59 -11.16
N MET A 144 5.04 -2.75 -10.12
CA MET A 144 5.64 -1.42 -10.24
C MET A 144 7.11 -1.49 -10.66
N ALA A 145 7.87 -2.46 -10.13
CA ALA A 145 9.27 -2.63 -10.49
C ALA A 145 9.51 -2.92 -11.99
N HIS A 146 8.51 -3.44 -12.70
CA HIS A 146 8.57 -3.66 -14.15
C HIS A 146 8.19 -2.43 -14.97
N PHE A 147 7.41 -1.49 -14.41
CA PHE A 147 6.92 -0.32 -15.13
C PHE A 147 7.72 0.94 -14.85
N ILE A 148 8.14 1.17 -13.60
CA ILE A 148 8.83 2.41 -13.23
C ILE A 148 10.29 2.40 -13.68
N HIS A 149 10.83 3.60 -13.90
CA HIS A 149 12.23 3.77 -14.27
C HIS A 149 13.15 3.20 -13.18
N PRO A 150 14.19 2.40 -13.53
CA PRO A 150 15.09 1.81 -12.56
C PRO A 150 15.73 2.82 -11.60
N GLU A 151 16.01 4.03 -12.06
CA GLU A 151 16.59 5.11 -11.27
C GLU A 151 15.67 5.58 -10.12
N ALA A 152 14.34 5.47 -10.30
CA ALA A 152 13.39 5.77 -9.24
C ALA A 152 13.49 4.73 -8.11
N LEU A 153 13.61 3.45 -8.44
CA LEU A 153 13.83 2.38 -7.45
C LEU A 153 15.18 2.54 -6.74
N ASP A 154 16.23 2.90 -7.47
CA ASP A 154 17.56 3.17 -6.93
C ASP A 154 17.51 4.30 -5.89
N SER A 155 16.83 5.40 -6.23
CA SER A 155 16.59 6.53 -5.32
C SER A 155 15.84 6.11 -4.05
N VAL A 156 14.72 5.37 -4.19
CA VAL A 156 13.96 4.88 -3.02
C VAL A 156 14.79 3.94 -2.16
N TYR A 157 15.53 3.01 -2.77
CA TYR A 157 16.41 2.09 -2.05
C TYR A 157 17.43 2.84 -1.20
N LEU A 158 18.15 3.80 -1.79
CA LEU A 158 19.17 4.59 -1.08
C LEU A 158 18.55 5.41 0.08
N LYS A 159 17.34 5.94 -0.10
CA LYS A 159 16.61 6.62 0.99
C LYS A 159 16.26 5.68 2.14
N GLN A 160 15.84 4.45 1.82
CA GLN A 160 15.49 3.43 2.81
C GLN A 160 16.72 2.92 3.57
N GLU A 161 17.85 2.69 2.88
CA GLU A 161 19.12 2.30 3.52
C GLU A 161 19.63 3.41 4.44
N ALA A 162 19.67 4.67 3.97
CA ALA A 162 20.12 5.80 4.80
C ALA A 162 19.22 6.03 6.03
N TYR A 163 17.93 5.72 5.93
CA TYR A 163 17.02 5.72 7.08
C TYR A 163 17.33 4.58 8.06
N LEU A 164 17.59 3.38 7.53
CA LEU A 164 17.84 2.18 8.32
C LEU A 164 19.17 2.23 9.06
N GLU A 165 20.25 2.67 8.41
CA GLU A 165 21.58 2.85 9.02
C GLU A 165 21.55 3.72 10.28
N ARG A 166 20.66 4.73 10.31
CA ARG A 166 20.48 5.61 11.46
C ARG A 166 19.73 4.97 12.62
N ARG A 167 19.03 3.85 12.40
CA ARG A 167 18.07 3.27 13.33
C ARG A 167 18.44 1.88 13.81
N ASP A 168 18.97 1.03 12.92
CA ASP A 168 19.44 -0.32 13.23
C ASP A 168 20.49 -0.76 12.20
N SER A 169 21.76 -0.75 12.60
CA SER A 169 22.88 -1.10 11.72
C SER A 169 22.96 -2.59 11.37
N ASN A 170 22.18 -3.46 12.02
CA ASN A 170 22.16 -4.90 11.73
C ASN A 170 21.03 -5.30 10.79
N ALA A 171 20.06 -4.42 10.55
CA ALA A 171 18.98 -4.66 9.63
C ALA A 171 19.36 -4.23 8.20
N THR A 172 18.85 -4.95 7.20
CA THR A 172 18.97 -4.56 5.79
C THR A 172 17.59 -4.30 5.20
N VAL A 173 17.48 -3.42 4.21
CA VAL A 173 16.20 -3.16 3.52
C VAL A 173 15.51 -4.44 3.02
N PRO A 174 16.20 -5.40 2.36
CA PRO A 174 15.58 -6.67 1.97
C PRO A 174 15.09 -7.52 3.16
N SER A 175 15.77 -7.46 4.32
CA SER A 175 15.32 -8.18 5.51
C SER A 175 14.03 -7.60 6.09
N MET A 176 13.87 -6.27 6.03
CA MET A 176 12.67 -5.57 6.49
C MET A 176 11.48 -5.86 5.57
N LEU A 177 11.69 -5.88 4.25
CA LEU A 177 10.67 -6.26 3.28
C LEU A 177 10.19 -7.71 3.46
N ARG A 178 11.12 -8.65 3.67
CA ARG A 178 10.75 -10.04 3.98
C ARG A 178 9.91 -10.16 5.25
N LYS A 179 10.27 -9.44 6.31
CA LYS A 179 9.47 -9.41 7.56
C LYS A 179 8.09 -8.80 7.35
N ALA A 180 7.97 -7.88 6.40
CA ALA A 180 6.72 -7.22 6.03
C ALA A 180 5.88 -8.02 5.02
N GLY A 181 6.30 -9.21 4.59
CA GLY A 181 5.57 -10.04 3.63
C GLY A 181 5.95 -9.84 2.16
N ALA A 182 6.80 -8.85 1.82
CA ALA A 182 7.24 -8.56 0.45
C ALA A 182 8.46 -9.38 0.03
N LEU A 183 8.28 -10.70 -0.12
CA LEU A 183 9.36 -11.66 -0.37
C LEU A 183 9.96 -11.54 -1.76
N ASN A 184 9.11 -11.43 -2.79
CA ASN A 184 9.54 -11.36 -4.18
C ASN A 184 10.20 -10.01 -4.47
N PHE A 185 9.61 -8.93 -3.98
CA PHE A 185 10.20 -7.61 -4.13
C PHE A 185 11.54 -7.50 -3.38
N ALA A 186 11.65 -8.05 -2.17
CA ALA A 186 12.94 -8.13 -1.47
C ALA A 186 14.00 -8.88 -2.28
N ARG A 187 13.63 -9.99 -2.94
CA ARG A 187 14.54 -10.75 -3.81
C ARG A 187 14.93 -9.92 -5.02
N TYR A 188 13.97 -9.25 -5.67
CA TYR A 188 14.21 -8.40 -6.82
C TYR A 188 15.24 -7.30 -6.49
N LEU A 189 15.08 -6.62 -5.35
CA LEU A 189 16.06 -5.62 -4.92
C LEU A 189 17.46 -6.23 -4.78
N GLN A 190 17.58 -7.41 -4.16
CA GLN A 190 18.85 -8.08 -3.96
C GLN A 190 19.55 -8.52 -5.25
N THR A 191 18.78 -8.91 -6.27
CA THR A 191 19.34 -9.49 -7.50
C THR A 191 19.46 -8.50 -8.65
N VAL A 192 18.72 -7.38 -8.61
CA VAL A 192 18.63 -6.43 -9.72
C VAL A 192 19.03 -5.02 -9.32
N VAL A 193 18.51 -4.50 -8.21
CA VAL A 193 18.75 -3.11 -7.78
C VAL A 193 20.11 -2.97 -7.11
N ILE A 194 20.35 -3.71 -6.03
CA ILE A 194 21.59 -3.64 -5.25
C ILE A 194 22.85 -3.87 -6.11
N PRO A 195 22.88 -4.84 -7.04
CA PRO A 195 24.07 -5.04 -7.89
C PRO A 195 24.36 -3.91 -8.89
N ARG A 196 23.41 -2.99 -9.12
CA ARG A 196 23.57 -1.84 -10.01
C ARG A 196 24.09 -0.58 -9.29
N LEU A 197 23.92 -0.52 -7.97
CA LEU A 197 24.33 0.59 -7.10
C LEU A 197 25.82 0.52 -6.75
#